data_AF-A0AAW8XZ33-F1
#
_entry.id   AF-A0AAW8XZ33-F1
#
_cell.length_a   1.000
_cell.length_b   1.000
_cell.length_c   1.000
_cell.angle_alpha   90.00
_cell.angle_beta   90.00
_cell.angle_gamma   90.00
#
_symmetry.space_group_name_H-M   'P 1'
#
loop_
_entity.id
_entity.type
_entity.pdbx_description
1 polymer ?
#
loop_
_entity_poly.entity_id
_entity_poly.type
_entity_poly.pdbx_seq_one_letter_code
_entity_poly.pdbx_strand_id
1 'polypeptide(L)'
;MNDIQNSVSEQMIALLTRCLQLQSEKDGISRPMPDKAPVGLSDTFDDFARQIHQACLYASMTDSLLALQNRLADAGRQLEQRGQLHVEYGDSYAAAALAWLERTTGTVKSQ
;
A
#
# COMPACT_ATOMS: atom_id res chain seq x y z
N MET A 1 -5.84 -1.50 -30.43
CA MET A 1 -4.93 -1.02 -29.37
C MET A 1 -5.51 -1.52 -28.06
N ASN A 2 -4.77 -2.37 -27.34
CA ASN A 2 -5.15 -2.72 -25.98
C ASN A 2 -4.82 -1.51 -25.11
N ASP A 3 -5.83 -0.77 -24.69
CA ASP A 3 -5.71 0.10 -23.53
C ASP A 3 -5.47 -0.84 -22.33
N ILE A 4 -4.20 -1.11 -22.04
CA ILE A 4 -3.81 -1.68 -20.76
C ILE A 4 -4.22 -0.60 -19.76
N GLN A 5 -5.37 -0.80 -19.13
CA GLN A 5 -5.88 0.11 -18.14
C GLN A 5 -4.95 -0.02 -16.94
N ASN A 6 -3.94 0.84 -16.89
CA ASN A 6 -2.96 0.88 -15.81
C ASN A 6 -3.69 0.91 -14.48
N SER A 7 -3.22 0.15 -13.49
CA SER A 7 -3.82 0.15 -12.17
C SER A 7 -3.79 1.55 -11.56
N VAL A 8 -4.63 1.81 -10.57
CA VAL A 8 -4.66 3.12 -9.90
C VAL A 8 -3.28 3.45 -9.33
N SER A 9 -2.54 2.45 -8.82
CA SER A 9 -1.18 2.64 -8.35
C SER A 9 -0.21 3.04 -9.46
N GLU A 10 -0.27 2.39 -10.63
CA GLU A 10 0.57 2.71 -11.79
C GLU A 10 0.30 4.14 -12.29
N GLN A 11 -0.97 4.56 -12.32
CA GLN A 11 -1.34 5.93 -12.67
C GLN A 11 -0.82 6.94 -11.65
N MET A 12 -0.92 6.65 -10.35
CA MET A 12 -0.37 7.50 -9.29
C MET A 12 1.15 7.64 -9.43
N ILE A 13 1.87 6.53 -9.62
CA ILE A 13 3.33 6.54 -9.80
C ILE A 13 3.72 7.35 -11.03
N ALA A 14 3.00 7.21 -12.16
CA ALA A 14 3.25 7.97 -13.38
C ALA A 14 3.08 9.48 -13.15
N LEU A 15 2.02 9.90 -12.46
CA LEU A 15 1.78 11.31 -12.14
C LEU A 15 2.85 11.87 -11.21
N LEU A 16 3.20 11.16 -10.13
CA LEU A 16 4.24 11.57 -9.18
C LEU A 16 5.61 11.67 -9.85
N THR A 17 5.94 10.72 -10.71
CA THR A 17 7.18 10.74 -11.52
C THR A 17 7.20 11.94 -12.47
N ARG A 18 6.06 12.26 -13.09
CA ARG A 18 5.93 13.44 -13.94
C ARG A 18 6.11 14.74 -13.16
N CYS A 19 5.55 14.84 -11.96
CA CYS A 19 5.76 15.98 -11.07
C CYS A 19 7.25 16.15 -10.72
N LEU A 20 7.95 15.06 -10.42
CA LEU A 20 9.39 15.08 -10.15
C LEU A 20 10.19 15.63 -11.34
N GLN A 21 9.88 15.15 -12.54
CA GLN A 21 10.53 15.62 -13.76
C GLN A 21 10.31 17.12 -13.96
N LEU A 22 9.06 17.59 -13.93
CA LEU A 22 8.72 19.00 -14.17
C LEU A 22 9.37 19.94 -13.13
N GLN A 23 9.40 19.52 -11.86
CA GLN A 23 10.02 20.31 -10.81
C GLN A 23 11.55 20.31 -10.94
N SER A 24 12.16 19.22 -11.40
CA SER A 24 13.59 19.14 -11.70
C SER A 24 13.99 20.06 -12.86
N GLU A 25 13.19 20.08 -13.92
CA GLU A 25 13.35 21.00 -15.07
C GLU A 25 13.22 22.46 -14.64
N LYS A 26 12.23 22.77 -13.78
CA LYS A 26 12.01 24.12 -13.25
C LYS A 26 13.15 24.60 -12.35
N ASP A 27 13.66 23.74 -11.47
CA ASP A 27 14.70 24.11 -10.50
C ASP A 27 16.12 24.04 -11.09
N GLY A 28 16.30 23.40 -12.25
CA GLY A 28 17.62 23.09 -12.81
C GLY A 28 18.40 22.06 -11.98
N ILE A 29 17.72 21.30 -11.12
CA ILE A 29 18.32 20.30 -10.22
C ILE A 29 18.03 18.91 -10.81
N SER A 30 19.07 18.10 -11.02
CA SER A 30 18.91 16.72 -11.49
C SER A 30 18.48 15.82 -10.33
N ARG A 31 17.21 15.38 -10.33
CA ARG A 31 16.67 14.41 -9.37
C ARG A 31 16.51 13.04 -10.03
N PRO A 32 16.95 11.95 -9.38
CA PRO A 32 16.81 10.61 -9.93
C PRO A 32 15.33 10.20 -9.96
N MET A 33 14.92 9.52 -11.03
CA MET A 33 13.55 9.02 -11.16
C MET A 33 13.32 7.80 -10.25
N PRO A 34 12.07 7.56 -9.78
CA PRO A 34 11.73 6.46 -8.88
C PRO A 34 12.11 5.06 -9.41
N ASP A 35 12.05 4.85 -10.72
CA ASP A 35 12.39 3.59 -11.40
C ASP A 35 13.91 3.34 -11.48
N LYS A 36 14.73 4.39 -11.30
CA LYS A 36 16.18 4.37 -11.51
C LYS A 36 16.98 4.72 -10.26
N ALA A 37 16.31 5.07 -9.15
CA ALA A 37 17.00 5.41 -7.92
C ALA A 37 17.64 4.16 -7.30
N PRO A 38 18.94 4.23 -6.94
CA PRO A 38 19.58 3.18 -6.19
C PRO A 38 18.94 3.03 -4.81
N VAL A 39 18.66 1.79 -4.42
CA VAL A 39 18.15 1.45 -3.09
C VAL A 39 19.18 1.90 -2.04
N GLY A 40 18.77 2.80 -1.14
CA GLY A 40 19.61 3.26 -0.03
C GLY A 40 20.29 4.63 -0.20
N LEU A 41 20.03 5.38 -1.28
CA LEU A 41 20.55 6.75 -1.46
C LEU A 41 19.59 7.87 -1.00
N SER A 42 18.56 7.53 -0.22
CA SER A 42 17.53 8.47 0.26
C SER A 42 18.11 9.70 0.98
N ASP A 43 19.28 9.55 1.62
CA ASP A 43 19.95 10.64 2.35
C ASP A 43 20.54 11.72 1.43
N THR A 44 20.72 11.41 0.15
CA THR A 44 21.22 12.37 -0.85
C THR A 44 20.10 13.15 -1.54
N PHE A 45 18.84 12.77 -1.31
CA PHE A 45 17.70 13.42 -1.93
C PHE A 45 17.31 14.68 -1.16
N ASP A 46 16.99 15.74 -1.88
CA ASP A 46 16.25 16.85 -1.30
C ASP A 46 14.87 16.37 -0.80
N ASP A 47 14.23 17.18 0.05
CA ASP A 47 12.99 16.77 0.71
C ASP A 47 11.87 16.46 -0.29
N PHE A 48 11.82 17.17 -1.41
CA PHE A 48 10.84 16.96 -2.46
C PHE A 48 11.03 15.61 -3.16
N ALA A 49 12.25 15.32 -3.62
CA ALA A 49 12.59 14.02 -4.21
C ALA A 49 12.30 12.89 -3.21
N ARG A 50 12.70 13.03 -1.95
CA ARG A 50 12.46 12.01 -0.92
C ARG A 50 10.97 11.70 -0.76
N GLN A 51 10.13 12.74 -0.68
CA GLN A 51 8.68 12.57 -0.57
C GLN A 51 8.06 11.90 -1.80
N ILE A 52 8.49 12.26 -3.01
CA ILE A 52 7.99 11.61 -4.24
C ILE A 52 8.37 10.12 -4.26
N HIS A 53 9.62 9.78 -3.93
CA HIS A 53 10.08 8.40 -3.92
C HIS A 53 9.30 7.56 -2.90
N GLN A 54 9.07 8.09 -1.70
CA GLN A 54 8.28 7.43 -0.67
C GLN A 54 6.81 7.27 -1.10
N ALA A 55 6.21 8.27 -1.73
CA ALA A 55 4.85 8.19 -2.25
C ALA A 55 4.72 7.12 -3.35
N CYS A 56 5.69 7.04 -4.27
CA CYS A 56 5.72 5.99 -5.29
C CYS A 56 5.86 4.59 -4.68
N LEU A 57 6.67 4.44 -3.63
CA LEU A 57 6.79 3.17 -2.90
C LEU A 57 5.46 2.77 -2.25
N TYR A 58 4.76 3.69 -1.59
CA TYR A 58 3.46 3.37 -0.98
C TYR A 58 2.38 3.08 -2.02
N ALA A 59 2.37 3.81 -3.14
CA ALA A 59 1.48 3.54 -4.24
C ALA A 59 1.68 2.12 -4.77
N SER A 60 2.93 1.68 -5.01
CA SER A 60 3.20 0.33 -5.53
C SER A 60 2.77 -0.78 -4.56
N MET A 61 2.77 -0.52 -3.25
CA MET A 61 2.29 -1.46 -2.25
C MET A 61 0.75 -1.52 -2.14
N THR A 62 0.05 -0.48 -2.57
CA THR A 62 -1.39 -0.30 -2.32
C THR A 62 -2.24 -1.41 -2.93
N ASP A 63 -1.95 -1.83 -4.17
CA ASP A 63 -2.72 -2.89 -4.84
C ASP A 63 -2.58 -4.23 -4.10
N SER A 64 -1.36 -4.54 -3.64
CA SER A 64 -1.09 -5.75 -2.85
C SER A 64 -1.79 -5.73 -1.50
N LEU A 65 -1.78 -4.58 -0.82
CA LEU A 65 -2.47 -4.40 0.46
C LEU A 65 -3.98 -4.51 0.32
N LEU A 66 -4.55 -3.93 -0.74
CA LEU A 66 -5.99 -4.04 -1.02
C LEU A 66 -6.40 -5.49 -1.31
N ALA A 67 -5.60 -6.21 -2.12
CA ALA A 67 -5.83 -7.62 -2.38
C ALA A 67 -5.76 -8.47 -1.10
N LEU A 68 -4.80 -8.19 -0.21
CA LEU A 68 -4.68 -8.87 1.07
C LEU A 68 -5.86 -8.55 2.00
N GLN A 69 -6.29 -7.29 2.08
CA GLN A 69 -7.45 -6.88 2.86
C GLN A 69 -8.72 -7.59 2.42
N ASN A 70 -8.96 -7.70 1.11
CA ASN A 70 -10.11 -8.42 0.55
C ASN A 70 -10.07 -9.91 0.95
N ARG A 71 -8.91 -10.56 0.84
CA ARG A 71 -8.74 -11.96 1.24
C ARG A 71 -8.98 -12.18 2.74
N LEU A 72 -8.54 -11.24 3.58
CA LEU A 72 -8.82 -11.28 5.03
C LEU A 72 -10.31 -11.11 5.32
N ALA A 73 -10.99 -10.22 4.60
CA ALA A 73 -12.43 -10.05 4.73
C ALA A 73 -13.20 -11.33 4.31
N ASP A 74 -12.77 -11.99 3.23
CA ASP A 74 -13.31 -13.28 2.80
C ASP A 74 -13.10 -14.37 3.86
N ALA A 75 -11.91 -14.44 4.45
CA ALA A 75 -11.64 -15.36 5.55
C ALA A 75 -12.54 -15.08 6.76
N GLY A 76 -12.74 -13.82 7.12
CA GLY A 76 -13.65 -13.41 8.20
C GLY A 76 -15.09 -13.85 7.94
N ARG A 77 -15.59 -13.64 6.72
CA ARG A 77 -16.93 -14.12 6.31
C ARG A 77 -17.06 -15.63 6.43
N GLN A 78 -16.05 -16.39 6.02
CA GLN A 78 -16.05 -17.86 6.14
C GLN A 78 -16.02 -18.33 7.60
N LEU A 79 -15.27 -17.64 8.47
CA LEU A 79 -15.24 -17.95 9.90
C LEU A 79 -16.59 -17.67 10.57
N GLU A 80 -17.29 -16.60 10.17
CA GLU A 80 -18.64 -16.32 10.66
C GLU A 80 -19.66 -17.38 10.19
N GLN A 81 -19.61 -17.79 8.92
CA GLN A 81 -20.46 -18.86 8.39
C GLN A 81 -20.27 -20.19 9.14
N ARG A 82 -19.09 -20.43 9.71
CA ARG A 82 -18.78 -21.59 10.54
C ARG A 82 -19.11 -21.40 12.02
N GLY A 83 -19.63 -20.24 12.42
CA GLY A 83 -19.93 -19.88 13.80
C GLY A 83 -18.69 -19.66 14.67
N GLN A 84 -17.52 -19.44 14.06
CA GLN A 84 -16.24 -19.28 14.77
C GLN A 84 -15.97 -17.84 15.21
N LEU A 85 -16.60 -16.87 14.56
CA LEU A 85 -16.62 -15.47 14.96
C LEU A 85 -17.98 -14.86 14.64
N HIS A 86 -18.25 -13.68 15.18
CA HIS A 86 -19.41 -12.86 14.83
C HIS A 86 -18.93 -11.45 14.53
N VAL A 87 -19.46 -10.83 13.47
CA VAL A 87 -19.14 -9.45 13.07
C VAL A 87 -20.41 -8.62 13.13
N GLU A 88 -20.37 -7.53 13.89
CA GLU A 88 -21.48 -6.59 13.99
C GLU A 88 -21.70 -5.82 12.68
N TYR A 89 -22.91 -5.29 12.49
CA TYR A 89 -23.22 -4.51 11.30
C TYR A 89 -22.35 -3.25 11.23
N GLY A 90 -21.60 -3.11 10.13
CA GLY A 90 -20.69 -2.00 9.90
C GLY A 90 -19.24 -2.27 10.31
N ASP A 91 -18.96 -3.39 10.98
CA ASP A 91 -17.61 -3.77 11.35
C ASP A 91 -16.85 -4.44 10.19
N SER A 92 -15.51 -4.40 10.29
CA SER A 92 -14.62 -4.96 9.29
C SER A 92 -14.39 -6.45 9.52
N TYR A 93 -14.86 -7.28 8.59
CA TYR A 93 -14.55 -8.72 8.56
C TYR A 93 -13.05 -9.00 8.55
N ALA A 94 -12.24 -8.16 7.89
CA ALA A 94 -10.79 -8.33 7.87
C ALA A 94 -10.18 -8.13 9.26
N ALA A 95 -10.64 -7.13 10.00
CA ALA A 95 -10.19 -6.87 11.37
C ALA A 95 -10.66 -7.97 12.33
N ALA A 96 -11.91 -8.42 12.20
CA ALA A 96 -12.44 -9.52 13.01
C ALA A 96 -11.68 -10.84 12.76
N ALA A 97 -11.33 -11.14 11.50
CA ALA A 97 -10.54 -12.31 11.15
C ALA A 97 -9.14 -12.28 11.80
N LEU A 98 -8.47 -11.12 11.77
CA LEU A 98 -7.17 -10.93 12.42
C LEU A 98 -7.27 -11.10 13.94
N ALA A 99 -8.25 -10.45 14.58
CA ALA A 99 -8.47 -10.57 16.02
C ALA A 99 -8.79 -12.02 16.44
N TRP A 100 -9.53 -12.76 15.61
CA TRP A 100 -9.77 -14.19 15.82
C TRP A 100 -8.48 -15.00 15.71
N LEU A 101 -7.62 -14.71 14.74
CA LEU A 101 -6.34 -15.39 14.57
C LEU A 101 -5.40 -15.13 15.76
N GLU A 102 -5.34 -13.88 16.26
CA GLU A 102 -4.54 -13.51 17.42
C GLU A 102 -4.99 -14.26 18.69
N ARG A 103 -6.31 -14.37 18.90
CA ARG A 103 -6.88 -15.14 20.01
C ARG A 103 -6.59 -16.64 19.91
N THR A 104 -6.62 -17.21 18.70
CA THR A 104 -6.43 -18.65 18.50
C THR A 104 -4.97 -19.08 18.47
N THR A 105 -4.05 -18.20 18.07
CA THR A 105 -2.61 -18.48 18.02
C THR A 105 -1.85 -18.07 19.28
N GLY A 106 -2.53 -17.50 20.28
CA GLY A 106 -1.97 -17.21 21.60
C GLY A 106 -1.03 -15.99 21.63
N THR A 107 -1.08 -15.10 20.65
CA THR A 107 -0.26 -13.88 20.62
C THR A 107 -0.78 -12.77 21.53
N VAL A 108 -1.92 -12.96 22.20
CA VAL A 108 -2.38 -12.09 23.28
C VAL A 108 -1.95 -12.67 24.62
N LYS A 109 -0.76 -12.28 25.09
CA LYS A 109 -0.47 -12.31 26.54
C LYS A 109 -1.37 -11.26 27.18
N SER A 110 -2.35 -11.72 27.95
CA SER A 110 -3.09 -10.88 28.89
C SER A 110 -2.13 -10.11 29.78
N GLN A 111 -2.21 -8.78 29.76
CA GLN A 111 -1.71 -7.93 30.85
C GLN A 111 -2.57 -6.69 30.96
#